data_AF-A0A956TJ55-F1
#
_entry.id   AF-A0A956TJ55-F1
#
_cell.length_a   1.000
_cell.length_b   1.000
_cell.length_c   1.000
_cell.angle_alpha   90.00
_cell.angle_beta   90.00
_cell.angle_gamma   90.00
#
_symmetry.space_group_name_H-M   'P 1'
#
loop_
_entity.id
_entity.type
_entity.pdbx_description
1 polymer ?
#
loop_
_entity_poly.entity_id
_entity_poly.type
_entity_poly.pdbx_seq_one_letter_code
_entity_poly.pdbx_strand_id
1 'polypeptide(L)'
;FPIVTGGLSYTEAEKKPAHIAMLQRYAQNDGDCAAFIEAHIQHFFKKLLAMPAKQLKAVPVHQPDTPLTDVVNNPIPQEALALMDDELIRVIEAIGKTTADFHAALSQPTRDKAFSPQLVEPGYLDKLSEVFTREVQDTLEILIRDFNQFDESLHGDIDFILSNCSGLVERFDHLHQLNVCGYLIRCHGNYKLHNMIRCGDDQIYILDFDGDLYFPLEVRRQKHPAIKDVADLLFSIATLGHTALANLRASHPDKVEDVRPWCRYWLYWISMLFLKTYLGHVGSVVCVPSDHTHLTELLKAFLVEQSFRELRMELRREQPDLRIHLTRLKQFLRLYAMG
;
A
#
# COMPACT_ATOMS: atom_id res chain seq x y z
N PHE A 1 16.75 2.09 -10.44
CA PHE A 1 16.01 3.07 -11.26
C PHE A 1 16.67 3.18 -12.62
N PRO A 2 15.91 3.35 -13.73
CA PRO A 2 16.49 3.69 -15.02
C PRO A 2 17.28 5.01 -14.95
N ILE A 3 18.42 5.07 -15.64
CA ILE A 3 19.26 6.28 -15.65
C ILE A 3 18.58 7.35 -16.52
N VAL A 4 18.32 8.52 -15.95
CA VAL A 4 17.89 9.71 -16.72
C VAL A 4 19.09 10.26 -17.48
N THR A 5 18.98 10.34 -18.80
CA THR A 5 20.06 10.79 -19.70
C THR A 5 19.79 12.17 -20.32
N GLY A 6 18.59 12.71 -20.15
CA GLY A 6 18.25 14.04 -20.62
C GLY A 6 16.80 14.41 -20.35
N GLY A 7 16.42 15.64 -20.70
CA GLY A 7 15.04 16.12 -20.63
C GLY A 7 14.84 17.34 -21.52
N LEU A 8 13.59 17.62 -21.83
CA LEU A 8 13.15 18.80 -22.58
C LEU A 8 12.26 19.65 -21.68
N SER A 9 12.56 20.94 -21.61
CA SER A 9 11.75 21.92 -20.88
C SER A 9 11.37 23.09 -21.77
N TYR A 10 10.14 23.59 -21.59
CA TYR A 10 9.67 24.83 -22.19
C TYR A 10 9.62 25.92 -21.14
N THR A 11 10.01 27.13 -21.52
CA THR A 11 9.97 28.30 -20.64
C THR A 11 9.38 29.45 -21.44
N GLU A 12 8.21 29.93 -21.01
CA GLU A 12 7.63 31.17 -21.50
C GLU A 12 8.17 32.34 -20.67
N ALA A 13 8.26 33.55 -21.25
CA ALA A 13 8.74 34.73 -20.53
C ALA A 13 7.93 34.94 -19.24
N GLU A 14 8.65 35.20 -18.13
CA GLU A 14 8.12 35.41 -16.77
C GLU A 14 7.43 34.20 -16.10
N LYS A 15 7.42 33.02 -16.72
CA LYS A 15 6.86 31.79 -16.10
C LYS A 15 7.95 30.81 -15.65
N LYS A 16 7.58 29.96 -14.69
CA LYS A 16 8.42 28.82 -14.28
C LYS A 16 8.58 27.85 -15.46
N PRO A 17 9.76 27.21 -15.64
CA PRO A 17 9.95 26.18 -16.65
C PRO A 17 8.97 25.02 -16.47
N ALA A 18 8.39 24.56 -17.56
CA ALA A 18 7.57 23.35 -17.64
C ALA A 18 8.39 22.22 -18.27
N HIS A 19 8.49 21.07 -17.59
CA HIS A 19 9.10 19.88 -18.17
C HIS A 19 8.11 19.22 -19.14
N ILE A 20 8.54 18.99 -20.38
CA ILE A 20 7.72 18.39 -21.44
C ILE A 20 8.04 16.91 -21.62
N ALA A 21 9.32 16.55 -21.52
CA ALA A 21 9.77 15.17 -21.73
C ALA A 21 11.01 14.85 -20.92
N MET A 22 11.19 13.57 -20.62
CA MET A 22 12.36 12.99 -20.00
C MET A 22 12.87 11.85 -20.88
N LEU A 23 14.19 11.77 -21.07
CA LEU A 23 14.86 10.66 -21.73
C LEU A 23 15.52 9.79 -20.67
N GLN A 24 15.18 8.50 -20.67
CA GLN A 24 15.74 7.51 -19.76
C GLN A 24 16.34 6.35 -20.55
N ARG A 25 17.41 5.78 -20.02
CA ARG A 25 17.98 4.54 -20.57
C ARG A 25 16.99 3.40 -20.36
N TYR A 26 16.63 2.72 -21.45
CA TYR A 26 15.82 1.51 -21.38
C TYR A 26 16.49 0.45 -20.51
N ALA A 27 15.73 -0.10 -19.57
CA ALA A 27 16.13 -1.23 -18.74
C ALA A 27 15.45 -2.49 -19.30
N GLN A 28 16.24 -3.44 -19.79
CA GLN A 28 15.71 -4.77 -20.12
C GLN A 28 15.15 -5.40 -18.85
N ASN A 29 13.91 -5.88 -18.92
CA ASN A 29 13.14 -6.30 -17.75
C ASN A 29 12.19 -7.45 -18.09
N ASP A 30 11.74 -8.16 -17.06
CA ASP A 30 10.87 -9.33 -17.12
C ASP A 30 9.39 -8.97 -16.90
N GLY A 31 9.05 -7.68 -16.95
CA GLY A 31 7.73 -7.13 -16.63
C GLY A 31 7.67 -6.47 -15.25
N ASP A 32 6.46 -6.01 -14.90
CA ASP A 32 6.20 -5.36 -13.61
C ASP A 32 5.98 -6.37 -12.47
N CYS A 33 6.23 -5.92 -11.25
CA CYS A 33 6.10 -6.76 -10.06
C CYS A 33 4.65 -7.14 -9.77
N ALA A 34 3.67 -6.36 -10.22
CA ALA A 34 2.25 -6.66 -9.99
C ALA A 34 1.82 -7.89 -10.80
N ALA A 35 2.13 -7.90 -12.10
CA ALA A 35 1.86 -9.04 -12.99
C ALA A 35 2.57 -10.32 -12.51
N PHE A 36 3.81 -10.19 -12.03
CA PHE A 36 4.54 -11.30 -11.42
C PHE A 36 3.79 -11.86 -10.20
N ILE A 37 3.49 -11.02 -9.20
CA ILE A 37 2.80 -11.48 -7.98
C ILE A 37 1.41 -12.03 -8.30
N GLU A 38 0.68 -11.44 -9.26
CA GLU A 38 -0.62 -11.95 -9.71
C GLU A 38 -0.52 -13.37 -10.28
N ALA A 39 0.49 -13.67 -11.10
CA ALA A 39 0.72 -15.02 -11.61
C ALA A 39 0.95 -16.04 -10.48
N HIS A 40 1.68 -15.65 -9.43
CA HIS A 40 1.89 -16.50 -8.26
C HIS A 40 0.61 -16.69 -7.42
N ILE A 41 -0.25 -15.67 -7.29
CA ILE A 41 -1.58 -15.81 -6.67
C ILE A 41 -2.43 -16.83 -7.46
N GLN A 42 -2.44 -16.71 -8.79
CA GLN A 42 -3.21 -17.62 -9.64
C GLN A 42 -2.70 -19.07 -9.53
N HIS A 43 -1.38 -19.26 -9.48
CA HIS A 43 -0.77 -20.58 -9.26
C HIS A 43 -1.12 -21.15 -7.88
N PHE A 44 -1.06 -20.31 -6.84
CA PHE A 44 -1.46 -20.67 -5.49
C PHE A 44 -2.94 -21.12 -5.45
N PHE A 45 -3.85 -20.38 -6.09
CA PHE A 45 -5.26 -20.76 -6.16
C PHE A 45 -5.48 -22.07 -6.89
N LYS A 46 -4.77 -22.33 -7.99
CA LYS A 46 -4.83 -23.63 -8.69
C LYS A 46 -4.44 -24.78 -7.76
N LYS A 47 -3.39 -24.62 -6.95
CA LYS A 47 -3.00 -25.61 -5.93
C LYS A 47 -4.11 -25.83 -4.90
N LEU A 48 -4.70 -24.76 -4.37
CA LEU A 48 -5.79 -24.85 -3.38
C LEU A 48 -7.03 -25.57 -3.94
N LEU A 49 -7.41 -25.27 -5.18
CA LEU A 49 -8.56 -25.91 -5.84
C LEU A 49 -8.36 -27.41 -6.07
N ALA A 50 -7.10 -27.87 -6.14
CA ALA A 50 -6.75 -29.28 -6.23
C ALA A 50 -6.70 -29.98 -4.86
N MET A 51 -6.78 -29.25 -3.74
CA MET A 51 -6.74 -29.84 -2.40
C MET A 51 -8.06 -30.54 -2.03
N PRO A 52 -8.00 -31.64 -1.25
CA PRO A 52 -9.18 -32.20 -0.60
C PRO A 52 -9.90 -31.16 0.27
N ALA A 53 -11.24 -31.14 0.24
CA ALA A 53 -12.04 -30.16 0.98
C ALA A 53 -11.73 -30.09 2.48
N LYS A 54 -11.36 -31.21 3.11
CA LYS A 54 -10.94 -31.24 4.52
C LYS A 54 -9.65 -30.44 4.77
N GLN A 55 -8.70 -30.50 3.84
CA GLN A 55 -7.45 -29.73 3.93
C GLN A 55 -7.71 -28.25 3.63
N LEU A 56 -8.53 -27.95 2.62
CA LEU A 56 -8.91 -26.57 2.29
C LEU A 56 -9.62 -25.86 3.46
N LYS A 57 -10.37 -26.60 4.29
CA LYS A 57 -11.00 -26.07 5.51
C LYS A 57 -10.08 -25.94 6.71
N ALA A 58 -8.89 -26.54 6.67
CA ALA A 58 -7.92 -26.54 7.77
C ALA A 58 -6.88 -25.43 7.61
N VAL A 59 -7.33 -24.21 7.30
CA VAL A 59 -6.46 -23.04 7.13
C VAL A 59 -5.72 -22.79 8.45
N PRO A 60 -4.39 -22.63 8.45
CA PRO A 60 -3.67 -22.27 9.66
C PRO A 60 -4.21 -20.95 10.22
N VAL A 61 -4.39 -20.92 11.54
CA VAL A 61 -4.73 -19.67 12.22
C VAL A 61 -3.53 -18.74 12.09
N HIS A 62 -3.71 -17.59 11.43
CA HIS A 62 -2.81 -16.45 11.60
C HIS A 62 -3.51 -15.45 12.51
N GLN A 63 -2.76 -14.84 13.42
CA GLN A 63 -3.26 -13.70 14.19
C GLN A 63 -3.08 -12.46 13.32
N PRO A 64 -4.18 -11.83 12.84
CA PRO A 64 -4.10 -10.64 12.00
C PRO A 64 -3.38 -9.47 12.68
N ASP A 65 -3.32 -9.50 14.01
CA ASP A 65 -2.77 -8.45 14.87
C ASP A 65 -1.41 -8.83 15.47
N THR A 66 -0.63 -9.69 14.80
CA THR A 66 0.73 -10.00 15.25
C THR A 66 1.50 -8.67 15.36
N PRO A 67 2.00 -8.31 16.56
CA PRO A 67 2.72 -7.07 16.77
C PRO A 67 3.88 -6.92 15.78
N LEU A 68 4.14 -5.70 15.29
CA LEU A 68 5.28 -5.48 14.40
C LEU A 68 6.63 -5.88 15.04
N THR A 69 6.73 -5.82 16.37
CA THR A 69 7.88 -6.37 17.11
C THR A 69 8.10 -7.84 16.79
N ASP A 70 7.03 -8.63 16.72
CA ASP A 70 7.12 -10.06 16.49
C ASP A 70 7.46 -10.36 15.04
N VAL A 71 6.91 -9.59 14.10
CA VAL A 71 7.25 -9.67 12.67
C VAL A 71 8.75 -9.40 12.44
N VAL A 72 9.28 -8.36 13.07
CA VAL A 72 10.68 -7.96 12.92
C VAL A 72 11.60 -8.97 13.60
N ASN A 73 11.29 -9.38 14.83
CA ASN A 73 12.20 -10.16 15.66
C ASN A 73 12.10 -11.68 15.47
N ASN A 74 10.97 -12.22 15.00
CA ASN A 74 10.78 -13.66 14.83
C ASN A 74 10.82 -14.09 13.36
N PRO A 75 11.30 -15.32 13.05
CA PRO A 75 11.25 -15.84 11.69
C PRO A 75 9.80 -16.04 11.22
N ILE A 76 9.61 -15.97 9.90
CA ILE A 76 8.33 -16.33 9.29
C ILE A 76 8.09 -17.84 9.52
N PRO A 77 6.87 -18.26 9.90
CA PRO A 77 6.55 -19.67 10.09
C PRO A 77 6.85 -20.50 8.84
N GLN A 78 7.41 -21.70 9.04
CA GLN A 78 7.77 -22.61 7.94
C GLN A 78 6.54 -23.01 7.12
N GLU A 79 5.39 -23.14 7.75
CA GLU A 79 4.12 -23.45 7.10
C GLU A 79 3.67 -22.33 6.16
N ALA A 80 3.99 -21.07 6.47
CA ALA A 80 3.72 -19.93 5.59
C ALA A 80 4.70 -19.88 4.41
N LEU A 81 6.00 -20.07 4.68
CA LEU A 81 7.03 -20.13 3.64
C LEU A 81 6.75 -21.25 2.65
N ALA A 82 6.28 -22.42 3.10
CA ALA A 82 5.94 -23.54 2.22
C ALA A 82 4.78 -23.25 1.22
N LEU A 83 4.01 -22.18 1.43
CA LEU A 83 2.97 -21.73 0.49
C LEU A 83 3.50 -20.75 -0.57
N MET A 84 4.72 -20.27 -0.41
CA MET A 84 5.41 -19.39 -1.33
C MET A 84 6.48 -20.21 -2.04
N ASP A 85 6.68 -19.99 -3.33
CA ASP A 85 7.85 -20.55 -3.99
C ASP A 85 9.08 -19.66 -3.77
N ASP A 86 10.27 -20.24 -3.96
CA ASP A 86 11.54 -19.57 -3.67
C ASP A 86 11.75 -18.30 -4.52
N GLU A 87 11.20 -18.28 -5.74
CA GLU A 87 11.29 -17.10 -6.61
C GLU A 87 10.46 -15.95 -6.06
N LEU A 88 9.22 -16.20 -5.64
CA LEU A 88 8.39 -15.19 -5.01
C LEU A 88 9.04 -14.62 -3.75
N ILE A 89 9.61 -15.49 -2.91
CA ILE A 89 10.30 -15.07 -1.69
C ILE A 89 11.43 -14.09 -2.03
N ARG A 90 12.33 -14.47 -2.95
CA ARG A 90 13.45 -13.61 -3.38
C ARG A 90 12.98 -12.26 -3.92
N VAL A 91 11.94 -12.24 -4.74
CA VAL A 91 11.41 -10.99 -5.32
C VAL A 91 10.81 -10.09 -4.25
N ILE A 92 10.05 -10.64 -3.30
CA ILE A 92 9.48 -9.86 -2.20
C ILE A 92 10.59 -9.29 -1.29
N GLU A 93 11.64 -10.06 -1.04
CA GLU A 93 12.83 -9.58 -0.32
C GLU A 93 13.56 -8.48 -1.11
N ALA A 94 13.75 -8.66 -2.42
CA ALA A 94 14.36 -7.66 -3.30
C ALA A 94 13.55 -6.36 -3.36
N ILE A 95 12.21 -6.43 -3.37
CA ILE A 95 11.32 -5.27 -3.24
C ILE A 95 11.52 -4.59 -1.89
N GLY A 96 11.56 -5.35 -0.79
CA GLY A 96 11.81 -4.83 0.56
C GLY A 96 13.13 -4.08 0.67
N LYS A 97 14.21 -4.71 0.20
CA LYS A 97 15.56 -4.12 0.17
C LYS A 97 15.63 -2.88 -0.72
N THR A 98 15.07 -2.95 -1.93
CA THR A 98 15.07 -1.81 -2.87
C THR A 98 14.31 -0.61 -2.29
N THR A 99 13.18 -0.87 -1.61
CA THR A 99 12.41 0.17 -0.92
C THR A 99 13.21 0.80 0.21
N ALA A 100 13.91 -0.01 1.01
CA ALA A 100 14.78 0.49 2.08
C ALA A 100 15.93 1.34 1.53
N ASP A 101 16.63 0.85 0.51
CA ASP A 101 17.74 1.56 -0.15
C ASP A 101 17.26 2.89 -0.76
N PHE A 102 16.06 2.90 -1.36
CA PHE A 102 15.43 4.10 -1.90
C PHE A 102 15.15 5.15 -0.82
N HIS A 103 14.48 4.76 0.26
CA HIS A 103 14.18 5.67 1.37
C HIS A 103 15.45 6.15 2.08
N ALA A 104 16.43 5.26 2.27
CA ALA A 104 17.73 5.62 2.84
C ALA A 104 18.45 6.66 1.98
N ALA A 105 18.43 6.54 0.66
CA ALA A 105 18.99 7.53 -0.25
C ALA A 105 18.28 8.89 -0.16
N LEU A 106 16.94 8.91 -0.10
CA LEU A 106 16.14 10.14 0.04
C LEU A 106 16.20 10.77 1.44
N SER A 107 16.69 10.02 2.43
CA SER A 107 16.96 10.53 3.77
C SER A 107 18.34 11.22 3.91
N GLN A 108 19.19 11.16 2.87
CA GLN A 108 20.51 11.77 2.93
C GLN A 108 20.44 13.30 2.80
N PRO A 109 21.26 14.06 3.55
CA PRO A 109 21.39 15.49 3.35
C PRO A 109 21.80 15.82 1.92
N THR A 110 21.13 16.80 1.31
CA THR A 110 21.41 17.27 -0.04
C THR A 110 21.31 18.79 -0.12
N ARG A 111 22.02 19.38 -1.10
CA ARG A 111 21.97 20.83 -1.36
C ARG A 111 20.64 21.25 -2.01
N ASP A 112 19.94 20.32 -2.67
CA ASP A 112 18.63 20.59 -3.22
C ASP A 112 17.56 20.56 -2.12
N LYS A 113 17.01 21.72 -1.78
CA LYS A 113 15.95 21.87 -0.77
C LYS A 113 14.70 21.03 -1.09
N ALA A 114 14.43 20.76 -2.37
CA ALA A 114 13.31 19.93 -2.79
C ALA A 114 13.46 18.48 -2.35
N PHE A 115 14.70 18.01 -2.10
CA PHE A 115 15.02 16.66 -1.66
C PHE A 115 15.65 16.60 -0.26
N SER A 116 16.10 17.73 0.29
CA SER A 116 16.63 17.77 1.66
C SER A 116 15.58 17.25 2.65
N PRO A 117 15.93 16.28 3.53
CA PRO A 117 15.06 15.86 4.62
C PRO A 117 14.62 17.07 5.46
N GLN A 118 13.39 17.02 5.95
CA GLN A 118 12.78 18.09 6.74
C GLN A 118 12.49 17.57 8.14
N LEU A 119 12.89 18.31 9.18
CA LEU A 119 12.51 17.98 10.55
C LEU A 119 10.98 17.97 10.68
N VAL A 120 10.43 16.99 11.39
CA VAL A 120 9.01 16.99 11.71
C VAL A 120 8.71 18.21 12.59
N GLU A 121 7.86 19.11 12.08
CA GLU A 121 7.45 20.30 12.82
C GLU A 121 6.35 19.97 13.84
N PRO A 122 6.27 20.72 14.96
CA PRO A 122 5.11 20.69 15.83
C PRO A 122 3.82 20.90 15.02
N GLY A 123 2.80 20.06 15.27
CA GLY A 123 1.53 20.10 14.55
C GLY A 123 1.51 19.40 13.19
N TYR A 124 2.58 18.71 12.77
CA TYR A 124 2.52 17.86 11.58
C TYR A 124 1.43 16.79 11.68
N LEU A 125 1.34 16.11 12.83
CA LEU A 125 0.35 15.06 13.07
C LEU A 125 -1.07 15.61 13.18
N ASP A 126 -1.24 16.80 13.74
CA ASP A 126 -2.54 17.48 13.79
C ASP A 126 -3.05 17.74 12.36
N LYS A 127 -2.19 18.33 11.51
CA LYS A 127 -2.50 18.55 10.09
C LYS A 127 -2.79 17.24 9.35
N LEU A 128 -2.04 16.17 9.65
CA LEU A 128 -2.26 14.87 9.03
C LEU A 128 -3.62 14.28 9.44
N SER A 129 -3.97 14.36 10.73
CA SER A 129 -5.27 13.96 11.24
C SER A 129 -6.41 14.74 10.58
N GLU A 130 -6.29 16.08 10.48
CA GLU A 130 -7.31 16.91 9.81
C GLU A 130 -7.52 16.49 8.35
N VAL A 131 -6.44 16.21 7.61
CA VAL A 131 -6.52 15.76 6.21
C VAL A 131 -7.20 14.39 6.12
N PHE A 132 -6.81 13.43 6.97
CA PHE A 132 -7.35 12.08 6.93
C PHE A 132 -8.82 12.06 7.33
N THR A 133 -9.18 12.80 8.38
CA THR A 133 -10.57 12.98 8.81
C THR A 133 -11.42 13.59 7.70
N ARG A 134 -10.94 14.62 7.01
CA ARG A 134 -11.65 15.22 5.88
C ARG A 134 -11.83 14.25 4.73
N GLU A 135 -10.80 13.47 4.37
CA GLU A 135 -10.89 12.47 3.30
C GLU A 135 -11.95 11.40 3.60
N VAL A 136 -12.02 10.94 4.86
CA VAL A 136 -13.07 10.03 5.32
C VAL A 136 -14.43 10.69 5.21
N GLN A 137 -14.62 11.87 5.83
CA GLN A 137 -15.90 12.58 5.84
C GLN A 137 -16.43 12.83 4.43
N ASP A 138 -15.59 13.38 3.54
CA ASP A 138 -15.96 13.65 2.16
C ASP A 138 -16.39 12.37 1.41
N THR A 139 -15.72 11.25 1.67
CA THR A 139 -16.06 9.96 1.05
C THR A 139 -17.39 9.42 1.59
N LEU A 140 -17.61 9.50 2.90
CA LEU A 140 -18.86 9.07 3.53
C LEU A 140 -20.05 9.93 3.06
N GLU A 141 -19.87 11.24 2.90
CA GLU A 141 -20.90 12.13 2.36
C GLU A 141 -21.34 11.72 0.95
N ILE A 142 -20.40 11.33 0.07
CA ILE A 142 -20.71 10.79 -1.26
C ILE A 142 -21.50 9.50 -1.14
N LEU A 143 -21.06 8.56 -0.28
CA LEU A 143 -21.74 7.28 -0.09
C LEU A 143 -23.18 7.46 0.42
N ILE A 144 -23.42 8.41 1.33
CA ILE A 144 -24.76 8.73 1.86
C ILE A 144 -25.61 9.38 0.78
N ARG A 145 -25.09 10.42 0.11
CA ARG A 145 -25.83 11.17 -0.90
C ARG A 145 -26.28 10.29 -2.06
N ASP A 146 -25.39 9.42 -2.52
CA ASP A 146 -25.60 8.61 -3.72
C ASP A 146 -26.06 7.18 -3.38
N PHE A 147 -26.38 6.88 -2.11
CA PHE A 147 -26.70 5.53 -1.62
C PHE A 147 -27.71 4.78 -2.52
N ASN A 148 -28.84 5.42 -2.83
CA ASN A 148 -29.91 4.85 -3.64
C ASN A 148 -29.57 4.74 -5.14
N GLN A 149 -28.45 5.31 -5.59
CA GLN A 149 -27.97 5.23 -6.97
C GLN A 149 -27.02 4.04 -7.19
N PHE A 150 -26.45 3.49 -6.11
CA PHE A 150 -25.62 2.29 -6.18
C PHE A 150 -26.47 1.03 -6.31
N ASP A 151 -25.88 -0.01 -6.93
CA ASP A 151 -26.43 -1.35 -7.00
C ASP A 151 -26.78 -1.88 -5.59
N GLU A 152 -27.97 -2.45 -5.42
CA GLU A 152 -28.47 -3.00 -4.14
C GLU A 152 -27.51 -4.02 -3.52
N SER A 153 -26.75 -4.75 -4.35
CA SER A 153 -25.74 -5.70 -3.89
C SER A 153 -24.58 -5.04 -3.12
N LEU A 154 -24.41 -3.72 -3.21
CA LEU A 154 -23.40 -2.95 -2.49
C LEU A 154 -23.93 -2.31 -1.21
N HIS A 155 -25.25 -2.20 -1.03
CA HIS A 155 -25.85 -1.48 0.11
C HIS A 155 -25.36 -2.04 1.46
N GLY A 156 -25.31 -3.36 1.62
CA GLY A 156 -24.81 -3.97 2.85
C GLY A 156 -23.32 -3.72 3.13
N ASP A 157 -22.50 -3.51 2.09
CA ASP A 157 -21.10 -3.14 2.26
C ASP A 157 -20.97 -1.66 2.66
N ILE A 158 -21.77 -0.79 2.04
CA ILE A 158 -21.82 0.65 2.34
C ILE A 158 -22.33 0.88 3.76
N ASP A 159 -23.43 0.24 4.17
CA ASP A 159 -23.98 0.34 5.52
C ASP A 159 -22.97 -0.09 6.59
N PHE A 160 -22.21 -1.16 6.32
CA PHE A 160 -21.14 -1.59 7.22
C PHE A 160 -20.09 -0.48 7.36
N ILE A 161 -19.64 0.13 6.26
CA ILE A 161 -18.65 1.20 6.29
C ILE A 161 -19.20 2.39 7.09
N LEU A 162 -20.40 2.87 6.74
CA LEU A 162 -21.04 4.00 7.44
C LEU A 162 -21.16 3.75 8.95
N SER A 163 -21.49 2.52 9.36
CA SER A 163 -21.65 2.16 10.77
C SER A 163 -20.32 2.00 11.54
N ASN A 164 -19.20 1.76 10.85
CA ASN A 164 -17.90 1.48 11.47
C ASN A 164 -16.88 2.62 11.32
N CYS A 165 -17.24 3.72 10.64
CA CYS A 165 -16.34 4.85 10.44
C CYS A 165 -16.42 5.95 11.51
N SER A 166 -17.44 5.97 12.37
CA SER A 166 -17.55 6.96 13.45
C SER A 166 -16.35 6.89 14.41
N GLY A 167 -15.97 5.68 14.84
CA GLY A 167 -14.79 5.46 15.68
C GLY A 167 -13.45 5.63 14.94
N LEU A 168 -13.44 5.75 13.62
CA LEU A 168 -12.21 5.97 12.86
C LEU A 168 -11.72 7.42 12.97
N VAL A 169 -12.65 8.38 12.96
CA VAL A 169 -12.33 9.80 13.13
C VAL A 169 -11.70 10.04 14.51
N GLU A 170 -12.29 9.49 15.57
CA GLU A 170 -11.73 9.56 16.93
C GLU A 170 -10.32 8.93 17.00
N ARG A 171 -10.05 7.88 16.21
CA ARG A 171 -8.72 7.27 16.13
C ARG A 171 -7.71 8.12 15.38
N PHE A 172 -8.11 8.88 14.37
CA PHE A 172 -7.23 9.87 13.76
C PHE A 172 -6.91 11.01 14.71
N ASP A 173 -7.84 11.39 15.59
CA ASP A 173 -7.52 12.34 16.64
C ASP A 173 -6.34 11.84 17.47
N HIS A 174 -6.23 10.55 17.79
CA HIS A 174 -5.08 10.01 18.52
C HIS A 174 -3.72 10.10 17.80
N LEU A 175 -3.67 10.47 16.52
CA LEU A 175 -2.40 10.62 15.79
C LEU A 175 -1.46 11.64 16.44
N HIS A 176 -1.98 12.70 17.06
CA HIS A 176 -1.15 13.71 17.74
C HIS A 176 -0.31 13.16 18.91
N GLN A 177 -0.67 11.98 19.41
CA GLN A 177 0.01 11.30 20.52
C GLN A 177 1.18 10.44 20.05
N LEU A 178 1.26 10.16 18.74
CA LEU A 178 2.33 9.36 18.17
C LEU A 178 3.64 10.13 18.14
N ASN A 179 4.73 9.44 18.40
CA ASN A 179 6.05 9.97 18.05
C ASN A 179 6.37 9.60 16.61
N VAL A 180 6.37 10.59 15.73
CA VAL A 180 6.82 10.43 14.35
C VAL A 180 8.34 10.25 14.34
N CYS A 181 8.85 9.66 13.27
CA CYS A 181 10.26 9.71 12.95
C CYS A 181 10.79 11.17 12.95
N GLY A 182 12.09 11.37 13.22
CA GLY A 182 12.66 12.72 13.34
C GLY A 182 12.56 13.58 12.06
N TYR A 183 12.43 12.95 10.89
CA TYR A 183 12.42 13.65 9.60
C TYR A 183 11.37 13.11 8.63
N LEU A 184 10.88 14.02 7.78
CA LEU A 184 10.11 13.76 6.57
C LEU A 184 11.06 13.76 5.37
N ILE A 185 10.81 12.86 4.41
CA ILE A 185 11.57 12.76 3.16
C ILE A 185 10.66 13.00 1.96
N ARG A 186 11.26 13.27 0.80
CA ARG A 186 10.51 13.09 -0.44
C ARG A 186 10.15 11.61 -0.56
N CYS A 187 8.88 11.35 -0.81
CA CYS A 187 8.36 10.01 -1.08
C CYS A 187 8.04 9.90 -2.57
N HIS A 188 7.83 8.68 -3.03
CA HIS A 188 7.31 8.40 -4.35
C HIS A 188 5.87 8.91 -4.50
N GLY A 189 5.03 8.72 -3.49
CA GLY A 189 3.68 9.30 -3.43
C GLY A 189 2.62 8.59 -4.29
N ASN A 190 2.99 7.52 -4.99
CA ASN A 190 2.11 6.55 -5.66
C ASN A 190 2.84 5.20 -5.75
N TYR A 191 3.29 4.69 -4.60
CA TYR A 191 4.26 3.60 -4.51
C TYR A 191 3.57 2.24 -4.58
N LYS A 192 3.39 1.73 -5.80
CA LYS A 192 2.61 0.53 -6.08
C LYS A 192 3.43 -0.48 -6.89
N LEU A 193 3.01 -1.75 -6.87
CA LEU A 193 3.74 -2.83 -7.54
C LEU A 193 3.82 -2.65 -9.06
N HIS A 194 2.85 -1.97 -9.68
CA HIS A 194 2.87 -1.65 -11.11
C HIS A 194 3.95 -0.61 -11.47
N ASN A 195 4.45 0.14 -10.48
CA ASN A 195 5.53 1.11 -10.62
C ASN A 195 6.89 0.49 -10.31
N MET A 196 6.98 -0.83 -10.28
CA MET A 196 8.21 -1.58 -10.05
C MET A 196 8.38 -2.61 -11.16
N ILE A 197 9.56 -2.67 -11.77
CA ILE A 197 9.92 -3.67 -12.78
C ILE A 197 11.05 -4.57 -12.28
N ARG A 198 11.00 -5.83 -12.69
CA ARG A 198 12.06 -6.82 -12.44
C ARG A 198 13.10 -6.78 -13.54
N CYS A 199 14.36 -6.56 -13.20
CA CYS A 199 15.50 -6.51 -14.12
C CYS A 199 16.43 -7.70 -13.87
N GLY A 200 15.92 -8.94 -14.00
CA GLY A 200 16.58 -10.16 -13.55
C GLY A 200 16.12 -10.60 -12.15
N ASP A 201 16.80 -11.59 -11.59
CA ASP A 201 16.30 -12.36 -10.44
C ASP A 201 16.11 -11.52 -9.16
N ASP A 202 17.05 -10.60 -8.86
CA ASP A 202 17.08 -9.87 -7.58
C ASP A 202 17.15 -8.34 -7.74
N GLN A 203 16.90 -7.82 -8.94
CA GLN A 203 17.03 -6.38 -9.22
C GLN A 203 15.67 -5.75 -9.53
N ILE A 204 15.23 -4.85 -8.65
CA ILE A 204 13.97 -4.12 -8.81
C ILE A 204 14.25 -2.66 -9.16
N TYR A 205 13.63 -2.16 -10.22
CA TYR A 205 13.64 -0.73 -10.56
C TYR A 205 12.27 -0.11 -10.28
N ILE A 206 12.27 0.96 -9.49
CA ILE A 206 11.10 1.81 -9.28
C ILE A 206 11.00 2.82 -10.45
N LEU A 207 9.79 3.05 -10.93
CA LEU A 207 9.40 3.89 -12.05
C LEU A 207 8.31 4.87 -11.60
N ASP A 208 7.95 5.84 -12.47
CA ASP A 208 6.76 6.70 -12.29
C ASP A 208 6.78 7.61 -11.03
N PHE A 209 7.81 8.44 -10.93
CA PHE A 209 8.00 9.43 -9.84
C PHE A 209 7.07 10.65 -9.91
N ASP A 210 6.02 10.62 -10.73
CA ASP A 210 5.08 11.72 -10.83
C ASP A 210 4.22 11.83 -9.57
N GLY A 211 4.08 10.76 -8.79
CA GLY A 211 3.15 10.69 -7.66
C GLY A 211 1.70 10.56 -8.14
N ASP A 212 0.73 10.72 -7.24
CA ASP A 212 -0.68 10.52 -7.58
C ASP A 212 -1.26 11.74 -8.31
N LEU A 213 -1.46 11.59 -9.62
CA LEU A 213 -1.95 12.63 -10.55
C LEU A 213 -3.35 13.18 -10.20
N TYR A 214 -4.08 12.53 -9.29
CA TYR A 214 -5.29 13.11 -8.72
C TYR A 214 -5.01 14.40 -7.92
N PHE A 215 -3.80 14.57 -7.40
CA PHE A 215 -3.40 15.74 -6.63
C PHE A 215 -2.58 16.77 -7.42
N PRO A 216 -2.72 18.07 -7.08
CA PRO A 216 -1.88 19.12 -7.64
C PRO A 216 -0.40 18.90 -7.30
N LEU A 217 0.49 19.48 -8.12
CA LEU A 217 1.93 19.27 -8.01
C LEU A 217 2.49 19.66 -6.64
N GLU A 218 1.94 20.69 -6.01
CA GLU A 218 2.35 21.16 -4.69
C GLU A 218 2.14 20.09 -3.62
N VAL A 219 1.02 19.36 -3.68
CA VAL A 219 0.69 18.26 -2.77
C VAL A 219 1.59 17.05 -3.05
N ARG A 220 1.76 16.68 -4.32
CA ARG A 220 2.65 15.57 -4.74
C ARG A 220 4.12 15.79 -4.35
N ARG A 221 4.54 17.04 -4.16
CA ARG A 221 5.90 17.40 -3.73
C ARG A 221 6.08 17.51 -2.22
N GLN A 222 5.03 17.35 -1.43
CA GLN A 222 5.15 17.36 0.03
C GLN A 222 6.02 16.20 0.51
N LYS A 223 6.65 16.41 1.66
CA LYS A 223 7.50 15.41 2.32
C LYS A 223 6.67 14.67 3.35
N HIS A 224 6.86 13.37 3.44
CA HIS A 224 6.13 12.50 4.35
C HIS A 224 7.11 11.55 5.07
N PRO A 225 6.66 10.89 6.15
CA PRO A 225 7.36 9.73 6.69
C PRO A 225 7.41 8.64 5.63
N ALA A 226 8.52 7.90 5.57
CA ALA A 226 8.71 6.87 4.56
C ALA A 226 7.69 5.72 4.65
N ILE A 227 7.01 5.59 5.80
CA ILE A 227 5.95 4.61 5.99
C ILE A 227 4.73 4.87 5.09
N LYS A 228 4.56 6.08 4.53
CA LYS A 228 3.52 6.35 3.53
C LYS A 228 3.68 5.44 2.30
N ASP A 229 4.88 5.42 1.71
CA ASP A 229 5.16 4.58 0.53
C ASP A 229 5.01 3.09 0.88
N VAL A 230 5.45 2.68 2.08
CA VAL A 230 5.25 1.30 2.57
C VAL A 230 3.76 0.94 2.65
N ALA A 231 2.91 1.85 3.14
CA ALA A 231 1.47 1.65 3.19
C ALA A 231 0.87 1.53 1.79
N ASP A 232 1.26 2.39 0.85
CA ASP A 232 0.82 2.33 -0.56
C ASP A 232 1.17 0.97 -1.19
N LEU A 233 2.35 0.41 -0.90
CA LEU A 233 2.77 -0.88 -1.44
C LEU A 233 2.02 -2.06 -0.84
N LEU A 234 1.85 -2.06 0.48
CA LEU A 234 1.06 -3.08 1.18
C LEU A 234 -0.39 -3.07 0.71
N PHE A 235 -0.94 -1.88 0.47
CA PHE A 235 -2.24 -1.70 -0.15
C PHE A 235 -2.28 -2.26 -1.58
N SER A 236 -1.22 -2.05 -2.37
CA SER A 236 -1.09 -2.64 -3.72
C SER A 236 -1.11 -4.17 -3.67
N ILE A 237 -0.41 -4.81 -2.72
CA ILE A 237 -0.42 -6.27 -2.53
C ILE A 237 -1.83 -6.75 -2.19
N ALA A 238 -2.50 -6.10 -1.21
CA ALA A 238 -3.86 -6.45 -0.82
C ALA A 238 -4.83 -6.36 -2.01
N THR A 239 -4.67 -5.33 -2.85
CA THR A 239 -5.51 -5.12 -4.03
C THR A 239 -5.38 -6.26 -5.04
N LEU A 240 -4.16 -6.75 -5.33
CA LEU A 240 -3.98 -7.93 -6.20
C LEU A 240 -4.73 -9.16 -5.67
N GLY A 241 -4.69 -9.38 -4.36
CA GLY A 241 -5.43 -10.44 -3.69
C GLY A 241 -6.94 -10.36 -3.86
N HIS A 242 -7.50 -9.15 -3.71
CA HIS A 242 -8.93 -8.92 -3.91
C HIS A 242 -9.34 -9.09 -5.37
N THR A 243 -8.55 -8.59 -6.32
CA THR A 243 -8.77 -8.78 -7.76
C THR A 243 -8.75 -10.27 -8.11
N ALA A 244 -7.76 -11.02 -7.61
CA ALA A 244 -7.68 -12.46 -7.84
C ALA A 244 -8.90 -13.21 -7.26
N LEU A 245 -9.38 -12.84 -6.08
CA LEU A 245 -10.60 -13.43 -5.50
C LEU A 245 -11.85 -13.06 -6.30
N ALA A 246 -11.94 -11.86 -6.85
CA ALA A 246 -13.04 -11.46 -7.73
C ALA A 246 -13.04 -12.31 -9.02
N ASN A 247 -11.88 -12.48 -9.65
CA ASN A 247 -11.70 -13.35 -10.82
C ASN A 247 -12.01 -14.82 -10.50
N LEU A 248 -11.62 -15.30 -9.33
CA LEU A 248 -11.97 -16.64 -8.86
C LEU A 248 -13.48 -16.78 -8.67
N ARG A 249 -14.16 -15.79 -8.07
CA ARG A 249 -15.63 -15.83 -7.90
C ARG A 249 -16.35 -15.91 -9.24
N ALA A 250 -15.88 -15.19 -10.25
CA ALA A 250 -16.48 -15.21 -11.59
C ALA A 250 -16.35 -16.60 -12.27
N SER A 251 -15.27 -17.32 -12.01
CA SER A 251 -14.99 -18.64 -12.63
C SER A 251 -15.40 -19.84 -11.79
N HIS A 252 -15.37 -19.72 -10.46
CA HIS A 252 -15.59 -20.79 -9.47
C HIS A 252 -16.37 -20.25 -8.25
N PRO A 253 -17.64 -19.83 -8.42
CA PRO A 253 -18.41 -19.17 -7.37
C PRO A 253 -18.56 -20.03 -6.10
N ASP A 254 -18.67 -21.35 -6.24
CA ASP A 254 -18.84 -22.28 -5.12
C ASP A 254 -17.56 -22.54 -4.30
N LYS A 255 -16.41 -22.05 -4.77
CA LYS A 255 -15.10 -22.30 -4.14
C LYS A 255 -14.49 -21.06 -3.48
N VAL A 256 -14.95 -19.86 -3.84
CA VAL A 256 -14.32 -18.61 -3.39
C VAL A 256 -14.33 -18.46 -1.86
N GLU A 257 -15.38 -18.91 -1.18
CA GLU A 257 -15.46 -18.78 0.29
C GLU A 257 -14.51 -19.75 1.01
N ASP A 258 -14.21 -20.92 0.43
CA ASP A 258 -13.22 -21.84 0.98
C ASP A 258 -11.77 -21.37 0.68
N VAL A 259 -11.55 -20.67 -0.44
CA VAL A 259 -10.22 -20.15 -0.84
C VAL A 259 -9.88 -18.82 -0.17
N ARG A 260 -10.88 -17.98 0.13
CA ARG A 260 -10.69 -16.65 0.72
C ARG A 260 -9.80 -16.65 1.98
N PRO A 261 -9.96 -17.55 2.96
CA PRO A 261 -9.11 -17.57 4.16
C PRO A 261 -7.65 -17.86 3.84
N TRP A 262 -7.36 -18.75 2.89
CA TRP A 262 -6.01 -19.04 2.42
C TRP A 262 -5.39 -17.85 1.68
N CYS A 263 -6.15 -17.18 0.83
CA CYS A 263 -5.69 -15.96 0.17
C CYS A 263 -5.29 -14.90 1.20
N ARG A 264 -6.12 -14.68 2.22
CA ARG A 264 -5.80 -13.75 3.33
C ARG A 264 -4.53 -14.16 4.07
N TYR A 265 -4.39 -15.45 4.42
CA TYR A 265 -3.20 -15.97 5.09
C TYR A 265 -1.93 -15.75 4.26
N TRP A 266 -1.99 -16.05 2.96
CA TRP A 266 -0.86 -15.93 2.04
C TRP A 266 -0.44 -14.48 1.84
N LEU A 267 -1.39 -13.57 1.56
CA LEU A 267 -1.11 -12.14 1.40
C LEU A 267 -0.56 -11.51 2.68
N TYR A 268 -1.06 -11.94 3.84
CA TYR A 268 -0.55 -11.50 5.13
C TYR A 268 0.94 -11.84 5.26
N TRP A 269 1.34 -13.08 5.03
CA TRP A 269 2.75 -13.46 5.19
C TRP A 269 3.67 -12.89 4.12
N ILE A 270 3.19 -12.64 2.90
CA ILE A 270 3.95 -11.89 1.89
C ILE A 270 4.17 -10.45 2.33
N SER A 271 3.12 -9.82 2.86
CA SER A 271 3.19 -8.47 3.40
C SER A 271 4.18 -8.40 4.57
N MET A 272 4.19 -9.41 5.44
CA MET A 272 5.13 -9.52 6.56
C MET A 272 6.55 -9.80 6.09
N LEU A 273 6.77 -10.61 5.05
CA LEU A 273 8.09 -10.82 4.44
C LEU A 273 8.66 -9.53 3.87
N PHE A 274 7.86 -8.80 3.10
CA PHE A 274 8.22 -7.48 2.61
C PHE A 274 8.60 -6.53 3.77
N LEU A 275 7.71 -6.42 4.76
CA LEU A 275 7.89 -5.47 5.86
C LEU A 275 9.09 -5.82 6.75
N LYS A 276 9.29 -7.11 7.06
CA LYS A 276 10.45 -7.60 7.79
C LYS A 276 11.74 -7.27 7.04
N THR A 277 11.76 -7.50 5.73
CA THR A 277 12.93 -7.20 4.90
C THR A 277 13.20 -5.70 4.83
N TYR A 278 12.17 -4.90 4.60
CA TYR A 278 12.27 -3.44 4.59
C TYR A 278 12.82 -2.90 5.92
N LEU A 279 12.21 -3.28 7.05
CA LEU A 279 12.62 -2.79 8.38
C LEU A 279 14.04 -3.26 8.76
N GLY A 280 14.42 -4.47 8.36
CA GLY A 280 15.78 -4.99 8.57
C GLY A 280 16.85 -4.24 7.76
N HIS A 281 16.50 -3.68 6.59
CA HIS A 281 17.46 -2.98 5.71
C HIS A 281 17.45 -1.46 5.91
N VAL A 282 16.28 -0.86 6.20
CA VAL A 282 16.16 0.59 6.37
C VAL A 282 16.89 1.06 7.64
N GLY A 283 17.09 0.16 8.61
CA GLY A 283 17.89 0.42 9.80
C GLY A 283 17.40 1.63 10.61
N SER A 284 18.32 2.38 11.21
CA SER A 284 18.02 3.54 12.05
C SER A 284 17.76 4.83 11.27
N VAL A 285 17.25 4.75 10.04
CA VAL A 285 16.93 5.95 9.26
C VAL A 285 15.84 6.73 9.98
N VAL A 286 16.13 8.00 10.24
CA VAL A 286 15.30 8.94 11.01
C VAL A 286 13.97 9.33 10.36
N CYS A 287 13.58 8.67 9.25
CA CYS A 287 12.30 8.84 8.56
C CYS A 287 11.33 7.65 8.72
N VAL A 288 11.66 6.69 9.60
CA VAL A 288 10.81 5.60 10.05
C VAL A 288 10.74 5.61 11.58
N PRO A 289 9.56 5.50 12.22
CA PRO A 289 9.48 5.40 13.67
C PRO A 289 10.24 4.17 14.20
N SER A 290 11.07 4.37 15.21
CA SER A 290 11.82 3.27 15.85
C SER A 290 10.98 2.49 16.85
N ASP A 291 9.97 3.12 17.44
CA ASP A 291 9.00 2.45 18.30
C ASP A 291 7.98 1.70 17.43
N HIS A 292 7.87 0.39 17.65
CA HIS A 292 7.00 -0.48 16.86
C HIS A 292 5.51 -0.20 17.07
N THR A 293 5.10 0.34 18.22
CA THR A 293 3.70 0.75 18.46
C THR A 293 3.37 1.96 17.61
N HIS A 294 4.18 3.00 17.65
CA HIS A 294 3.97 4.19 16.81
C HIS A 294 4.09 3.89 15.32
N LEU A 295 5.03 3.02 14.93
CA LEU A 295 5.15 2.52 13.56
C LEU A 295 3.86 1.81 13.11
N THR A 296 3.30 0.95 13.96
CA THR A 296 2.08 0.20 13.69
C THR A 296 0.90 1.15 13.48
N GLU A 297 0.69 2.09 14.40
CA GLU A 297 -0.45 3.02 14.34
C GLU A 297 -0.33 4.00 13.17
N LEU A 298 0.88 4.48 12.86
CA LEU A 298 1.10 5.34 11.70
C LEU A 298 0.89 4.58 10.37
N LEU A 299 1.42 3.35 10.27
CA LEU A 299 1.23 2.49 9.09
C LEU A 299 -0.25 2.20 8.85
N LYS A 300 -0.95 1.81 9.91
CA LYS A 300 -2.40 1.65 9.96
C LYS A 300 -3.09 2.91 9.40
N ALA A 301 -2.76 4.10 9.91
CA ALA A 301 -3.44 5.33 9.50
C ALA A 301 -3.29 5.61 8.00
N PHE A 302 -2.09 5.42 7.46
CA PHE A 302 -1.86 5.56 6.02
C PHE A 302 -2.58 4.48 5.18
N LEU A 303 -2.69 3.23 5.66
CA LEU A 303 -3.45 2.18 4.96
C LEU A 303 -4.95 2.51 4.87
N VAL A 304 -5.50 3.08 5.95
CA VAL A 304 -6.89 3.54 5.95
C VAL A 304 -7.06 4.73 5.03
N GLU A 305 -6.22 5.75 5.13
CA GLU A 305 -6.27 6.91 4.23
C GLU A 305 -6.22 6.48 2.76
N GLN A 306 -5.27 5.62 2.41
CA GLN A 306 -5.15 5.07 1.06
C GLN A 306 -6.42 4.30 0.62
N SER A 307 -7.09 3.61 1.55
CA SER A 307 -8.35 2.91 1.25
C SER A 307 -9.50 3.85 0.92
N PHE A 308 -9.62 4.96 1.65
CA PHE A 308 -10.61 6.00 1.37
C PHE A 308 -10.28 6.76 0.09
N ARG A 309 -9.02 7.17 -0.08
CA ARG A 309 -8.54 7.86 -1.29
C ARG A 309 -8.89 7.08 -2.55
N GLU A 310 -8.56 5.80 -2.59
CA GLU A 310 -8.82 4.95 -3.76
C GLU A 310 -10.31 4.70 -3.98
N LEU A 311 -11.13 4.58 -2.91
CA LEU A 311 -12.57 4.52 -3.04
C LEU A 311 -13.14 5.84 -3.62
N ARG A 312 -12.63 6.98 -3.15
CA ARG A 312 -13.05 8.31 -3.61
C ARG A 312 -12.68 8.55 -5.07
N MET A 313 -11.51 8.08 -5.50
CA MET A 313 -11.10 8.11 -6.91
C MET A 313 -12.03 7.24 -7.78
N GLU A 314 -12.38 6.04 -7.31
CA GLU A 314 -13.29 5.15 -8.02
C GLU A 314 -14.69 5.75 -8.16
N LEU A 315 -15.22 6.34 -7.08
CA LEU A 315 -16.52 7.02 -7.05
C LEU A 315 -16.64 8.18 -8.06
N ARG A 316 -15.51 8.73 -8.54
CA ARG A 316 -15.50 9.81 -9.54
C ARG A 316 -15.48 9.31 -10.98
N ARG A 317 -15.31 8.01 -11.21
CA ARG A 317 -15.33 7.43 -12.56
C ARG A 317 -16.75 7.41 -13.10
N GLU A 318 -16.88 7.51 -14.42
CA GLU A 318 -18.18 7.43 -15.10
C GLU A 318 -18.87 6.07 -14.90
N GLN A 319 -18.09 5.00 -14.79
CA GLN A 319 -18.56 3.63 -14.52
C GLN A 319 -17.75 3.04 -13.35
N PRO A 320 -18.14 3.33 -12.11
CA PRO A 320 -17.38 2.93 -10.94
C PRO A 320 -17.49 1.41 -10.65
N ASP A 321 -16.37 0.73 -10.40
CA ASP A 321 -16.34 -0.63 -9.83
C ASP A 321 -16.00 -0.59 -8.33
N LEU A 322 -17.03 -0.38 -7.50
CA LEU A 322 -16.85 -0.14 -6.07
C LEU A 322 -16.62 -1.42 -5.27
N ARG A 323 -16.92 -2.61 -5.80
CA ARG A 323 -17.01 -3.84 -5.01
C ARG A 323 -15.67 -4.21 -4.35
N ILE A 324 -14.59 -4.11 -5.12
CA ILE A 324 -13.23 -4.38 -4.62
C ILE A 324 -12.84 -3.34 -3.56
N HIS A 325 -13.14 -2.06 -3.80
CA HIS A 325 -12.80 -0.95 -2.91
C HIS A 325 -13.53 -1.06 -1.56
N LEU A 326 -14.84 -1.34 -1.59
CA LEU A 326 -15.67 -1.52 -0.40
C LEU A 326 -15.25 -2.78 0.38
N THR A 327 -15.04 -3.92 -0.30
CA THR A 327 -14.59 -5.17 0.35
C THR A 327 -13.27 -4.97 1.09
N ARG A 328 -12.31 -4.29 0.46
CA ARG A 328 -11.00 -3.99 1.03
C ARG A 328 -11.11 -3.02 2.20
N LEU A 329 -11.87 -1.93 2.06
CA LEU A 329 -12.10 -0.97 3.14
C LEU A 329 -12.73 -1.67 4.35
N LYS A 330 -13.72 -2.54 4.16
CA LYS A 330 -14.28 -3.36 5.25
C LYS A 330 -13.23 -4.21 5.95
N GLN A 331 -12.31 -4.81 5.21
CA GLN A 331 -11.23 -5.61 5.78
C GLN A 331 -10.28 -4.74 6.61
N PHE A 332 -9.88 -3.58 6.09
CA PHE A 332 -9.03 -2.65 6.85
C PHE A 332 -9.74 -2.10 8.08
N LEU A 333 -11.01 -1.69 7.98
CA LEU A 333 -11.79 -1.24 9.13
C LEU A 333 -11.91 -2.32 10.21
N ARG A 334 -12.04 -3.60 9.85
CA ARG A 334 -12.03 -4.70 10.83
C ARG A 334 -10.68 -4.84 11.52
N LEU A 335 -9.58 -4.73 10.79
CA LEU A 335 -8.22 -4.74 11.36
C LEU A 335 -7.96 -3.49 12.22
N TYR A 336 -8.61 -2.37 11.89
CA TYR A 336 -8.52 -1.12 12.63
C TYR A 336 -9.37 -1.08 13.91
N ALA A 337 -10.54 -1.72 13.88
CA ALA A 337 -11.50 -1.73 14.97
C ALA A 337 -11.20 -2.77 16.06
N MET A 338 -10.38 -3.78 15.76
CA MET A 338 -9.98 -4.83 16.71
C MET A 338 -8.76 -4.48 17.59
N GLY A 339 -8.24 -3.24 17.48
CA GLY A 339 -7.12 -2.74 18.29
C GLY A 339 -7.56 -1.76 19.37
#